data_AF-A0A3S0WHY0-F1
#
_entry.id   AF-A0A3S0WHY0-F1
#
_cell.length_a   1.000
_cell.length_b   1.000
_cell.length_c   1.000
_cell.angle_alpha   90.00
_cell.angle_beta   90.00
_cell.angle_gamma   90.00
#
_symmetry.space_group_name_H-M   'P 1'
#
loop_
_entity.id
_entity.type
_entity.pdbx_description
1 polymer ?
#
loop_
_entity_poly.entity_id
_entity_poly.type
_entity_poly.pdbx_seq_one_letter_code
_entity_poly.pdbx_strand_id
1 'polypeptide(L)'
;MTKKLKDKDLRATDFRGAYLIAADMRNTDLRAVNFIGADLRDTDFSGANLSTSMYLTQMQINSAKGDVKTLLPSHIQRPSHWIN
;
A
#
# COMPACT_ATOMS: atom_id res chain seq x y z
N MET A 1 17.57 -6.20 1.59
CA MET A 1 17.46 -5.38 0.37
C MET A 1 16.03 -4.88 0.25
N THR A 2 15.84 -3.58 0.09
CA THR A 2 14.51 -2.97 -0.05
C THR A 2 14.01 -3.06 -1.48
N LYS A 3 12.76 -3.50 -1.70
CA LYS A 3 12.15 -3.51 -3.04
C LYS A 3 11.82 -2.09 -3.48
N LYS A 4 12.24 -1.70 -4.69
CA LYS A 4 11.95 -0.40 -5.29
C LYS A 4 10.97 -0.58 -6.45
N LEU A 5 9.76 -0.06 -6.27
CA LEU A 5 8.65 -0.21 -7.20
C LEU A 5 7.94 1.11 -7.51
N LYS A 6 8.44 2.23 -7.00
CA LYS A 6 7.90 3.57 -7.23
C LYS A 6 7.57 3.86 -8.70
N ASP A 7 6.54 4.67 -8.91
CA ASP A 7 6.09 5.17 -10.21
C ASP A 7 5.67 4.07 -11.22
N LYS A 8 5.48 2.82 -10.78
CA LYS A 8 5.03 1.70 -11.61
C LYS A 8 3.51 1.55 -11.63
N ASP A 9 3.00 1.11 -12.77
CA ASP A 9 1.69 0.47 -12.87
C ASP A 9 1.81 -0.99 -12.44
N LEU A 10 1.16 -1.34 -11.33
CA LEU A 10 1.15 -2.69 -10.76
C LEU A 10 -0.26 -3.27 -10.70
N ARG A 11 -1.20 -2.72 -11.47
CA ARG A 11 -2.59 -3.14 -11.44
C ARG A 11 -2.74 -4.64 -11.61
N ALA A 12 -3.66 -5.23 -10.85
CA ALA A 12 -3.95 -6.67 -10.86
C ALA A 12 -2.76 -7.59 -10.52
N THR A 13 -1.67 -7.06 -9.95
CA THR A 13 -0.57 -7.90 -9.45
C THR A 13 -1.01 -8.68 -8.22
N ASP A 14 -0.51 -9.92 -8.10
CA ASP A 14 -0.70 -10.76 -6.92
C ASP A 14 0.49 -10.61 -5.96
N PHE A 15 0.26 -10.00 -4.80
CA PHE A 15 1.23 -9.88 -3.70
C PHE A 15 0.84 -10.72 -2.47
N ARG A 16 0.06 -11.80 -2.67
CA ARG A 16 -0.29 -12.69 -1.56
C ARG A 16 0.93 -13.22 -0.83
N GLY A 17 0.95 -13.05 0.49
CA GLY A 17 2.05 -13.51 1.36
C GLY A 17 3.39 -12.79 1.10
N ALA A 18 3.42 -11.72 0.31
CA ALA A 18 4.68 -11.08 -0.05
C ALA A 18 5.30 -10.34 1.15
N TYR A 19 6.60 -10.52 1.34
CA TYR A 19 7.42 -9.67 2.21
C TYR A 19 7.76 -8.36 1.48
N LEU A 20 7.07 -7.29 1.85
CA LEU A 20 7.23 -5.95 1.29
C LEU A 20 7.78 -4.95 2.31
N ILE A 21 8.37 -5.45 3.41
CA ILE A 21 8.91 -4.61 4.48
C ILE A 21 9.82 -3.52 3.90
N ALA A 22 9.53 -2.28 4.30
CA ALA A 22 10.21 -1.06 3.88
C ALA A 22 10.21 -0.77 2.37
N ALA A 23 9.40 -1.47 1.54
CA ALA A 23 9.39 -1.27 0.10
C ALA A 23 8.99 0.16 -0.29
N ASP A 24 9.63 0.67 -1.35
CA ASP A 24 9.29 1.97 -1.94
C ASP A 24 8.24 1.76 -3.03
N MET A 25 6.97 2.09 -2.73
CA MET A 25 5.81 1.99 -3.62
C MET A 25 5.15 3.35 -3.84
N ARG A 26 5.90 4.43 -3.70
CA ARG A 26 5.37 5.79 -3.89
C ARG A 26 4.85 6.01 -5.31
N ASN A 27 3.77 6.77 -5.43
CA ASN A 27 3.10 7.12 -6.70
C ASN A 27 2.74 5.93 -7.61
N THR A 28 2.58 4.73 -7.05
CA THR A 28 2.22 3.54 -7.84
C THR A 28 0.71 3.43 -8.05
N ASP A 29 0.30 2.83 -9.17
CA ASP A 29 -1.09 2.39 -9.37
C ASP A 29 -1.25 0.95 -8.87
N LEU A 30 -1.93 0.80 -7.73
CA LEU A 30 -2.14 -0.47 -7.03
C LEU A 30 -3.60 -0.92 -7.08
N ARG A 31 -4.40 -0.37 -8.00
CA ARG A 31 -5.78 -0.79 -8.22
C ARG A 31 -5.85 -2.28 -8.56
N ALA A 32 -6.82 -2.98 -7.98
CA ALA A 32 -7.03 -4.43 -8.13
C ALA A 32 -5.85 -5.33 -7.68
N VAL A 33 -4.85 -4.81 -6.98
CA VAL A 33 -3.76 -5.63 -6.40
C VAL A 33 -4.27 -6.49 -5.25
N ASN A 34 -3.82 -7.73 -5.16
CA ASN A 34 -4.16 -8.63 -4.06
C ASN A 34 -3.10 -8.59 -2.95
N PHE A 35 -3.49 -8.16 -1.74
CA PHE A 35 -2.61 -8.04 -0.57
C PHE A 35 -2.89 -9.06 0.56
N ILE A 36 -3.60 -10.17 0.31
CA ILE A 36 -3.87 -11.17 1.36
C ILE A 36 -2.54 -11.63 1.99
N GLY A 37 -2.39 -11.40 3.30
CA GLY A 37 -1.23 -11.87 4.05
C GLY A 37 0.10 -11.18 3.69
N ALA A 38 0.09 -10.11 2.90
CA ALA A 38 1.30 -9.34 2.63
C ALA A 38 1.79 -8.64 3.91
N ASP A 39 3.09 -8.65 4.13
CA ASP A 39 3.74 -7.91 5.22
C ASP A 39 4.15 -6.53 4.71
N LEU A 40 3.39 -5.52 5.11
CA LEU A 40 3.50 -4.13 4.65
C LEU A 40 4.22 -3.21 5.64
N ARG A 41 4.84 -3.74 6.69
CA ARG A 41 5.54 -2.93 7.71
C ARG A 41 6.53 -1.97 7.05
N ASP A 42 6.44 -0.69 7.37
CA ASP A 42 7.28 0.38 6.80
C ASP A 42 7.21 0.57 5.27
N THR A 43 6.30 -0.12 4.55
CA THR A 43 6.10 0.11 3.10
C THR A 43 5.63 1.54 2.89
N ASP A 44 6.23 2.24 1.94
CA ASP A 44 5.89 3.62 1.61
C ASP A 44 4.93 3.68 0.43
N PHE A 45 3.66 3.97 0.73
CA PHE A 45 2.58 4.17 -0.24
C PHE A 45 2.25 5.65 -0.50
N SER A 46 3.14 6.59 -0.16
CA SER A 46 2.87 8.02 -0.37
C SER A 46 2.51 8.33 -1.83
N GLY A 47 1.38 9.00 -2.05
CA GLY A 47 0.84 9.27 -3.38
C GLY A 47 0.34 8.06 -4.20
N ALA A 48 0.35 6.84 -3.64
CA ALA A 48 -0.12 5.64 -4.36
C ALA A 48 -1.65 5.55 -4.43
N ASN A 49 -2.16 4.82 -5.44
CA ASN A 49 -3.58 4.56 -5.59
C ASN A 49 -3.94 3.12 -5.18
N LEU A 50 -4.43 2.95 -3.94
CA LEU A 50 -4.92 1.69 -3.37
C LEU A 50 -6.46 1.59 -3.39
N SER A 51 -7.17 2.53 -4.02
CA SER A 51 -8.64 2.70 -3.91
C SER A 51 -9.47 1.43 -4.16
N THR A 52 -8.96 0.51 -4.97
CA THR A 52 -9.60 -0.77 -5.31
C THR A 52 -8.68 -1.98 -5.06
N SER A 53 -7.63 -1.79 -4.27
CA SER A 53 -6.81 -2.91 -3.80
C SER A 53 -7.65 -3.88 -2.97
N MET A 54 -7.40 -5.16 -3.15
CA MET A 54 -8.20 -6.24 -2.57
C MET A 54 -7.55 -6.78 -1.31
N TYR A 55 -8.38 -7.10 -0.33
CA TYR A 55 -7.98 -7.76 0.92
C TYR A 55 -6.92 -7.03 1.75
N LEU A 56 -6.91 -5.70 1.67
CA LEU A 56 -6.21 -4.86 2.65
C LEU A 56 -6.97 -4.87 3.97
N THR A 57 -6.22 -4.91 5.06
CA THR A 57 -6.76 -4.74 6.41
C THR A 57 -6.32 -3.40 7.00
N GLN A 58 -7.10 -2.89 7.96
CA GLN A 58 -6.71 -1.70 8.72
C GLN A 58 -5.34 -1.86 9.39
N MET A 59 -5.03 -3.06 9.90
CA MET A 59 -3.75 -3.35 10.55
C MET A 59 -2.57 -3.25 9.56
N GLN A 60 -2.71 -3.80 8.36
CA GLN A 60 -1.66 -3.70 7.33
C GLN A 60 -1.38 -2.23 6.98
N ILE A 61 -2.41 -1.42 6.80
CA ILE A 61 -2.28 0.01 6.48
C ILE A 61 -1.74 0.82 7.67
N ASN A 62 -2.15 0.51 8.91
CA ASN A 62 -1.61 1.16 10.11
C ASN A 62 -0.10 0.93 10.26
N SER A 63 0.41 -0.22 9.81
CA SER A 63 1.84 -0.55 9.87
C SER A 63 2.68 0.06 8.75
N ALA A 64 2.03 0.67 7.75
CA ALA A 64 2.66 1.25 6.58
C ALA A 64 2.76 2.78 6.69
N LYS A 65 3.47 3.36 5.72
CA LYS A 65 3.61 4.81 5.52
C LYS A 65 2.74 5.23 4.34
N GLY A 66 2.27 6.46 4.39
CA GLY A 66 1.49 7.11 3.34
C GLY A 66 1.22 8.54 3.72
N ASP A 67 0.56 9.27 2.83
CA ASP A 67 0.28 10.69 2.98
C ASP A 67 -1.17 10.99 2.60
N VAL A 68 -1.60 12.24 2.76
CA VAL A 68 -2.94 12.72 2.38
C VAL A 68 -3.31 12.46 0.91
N LYS A 69 -2.32 12.23 0.03
CA LYS A 69 -2.53 11.95 -1.40
C LYS A 69 -2.72 10.46 -1.67
N THR A 70 -2.29 9.57 -0.78
CA THR A 70 -2.56 8.13 -0.90
C THR A 70 -4.07 7.90 -0.93
N LEU A 71 -4.56 7.24 -1.98
CA LEU A 71 -5.97 6.90 -2.14
C LEU A 71 -6.22 5.52 -1.53
N LEU A 72 -7.14 5.42 -0.58
CA LEU A 72 -7.44 4.19 0.15
C LEU A 72 -8.79 3.59 -0.27
N PRO A 73 -8.99 2.27 -0.11
CA PRO A 73 -10.32 1.68 -0.18
C PRO A 73 -11.28 2.34 0.81
N SER A 74 -12.57 2.42 0.45
CA SER A 74 -13.59 3.10 1.27
C SER A 74 -13.78 2.53 2.68
N HIS A 75 -13.42 1.26 2.90
CA HIS A 75 -13.53 0.59 4.20
C HIS A 75 -12.28 0.73 5.08
N ILE A 76 -11.21 1.36 4.57
CA ILE A 76 -9.99 1.62 5.33
C ILE A 76 -10.01 3.07 5.82
N GLN A 77 -9.84 3.23 7.12
CA GLN A 77 -9.62 4.54 7.72
C GLN A 77 -8.18 4.96 7.48
N ARG A 78 -7.99 6.19 7.00
CA ARG A 78 -6.65 6.79 6.86
C ARG A 78 -6.00 6.86 8.25
N PRO A 79 -4.78 6.30 8.44
CA PRO A 79 -4.08 6.43 9.71
C PRO A 79 -3.80 7.90 10.05
N SER A 80 -3.91 8.28 11.32
CA SER A 80 -3.68 9.67 11.76
C SER A 80 -2.27 10.15 11.45
N HIS A 81 -1.28 9.26 11.50
CA HIS A 81 0.12 9.55 11.17
C HIS A 81 0.39 9.78 9.68
N TRP A 82 -0.61 9.62 8.79
CA TRP A 82 -0.51 9.97 7.36
C TRP A 82 -0.98 11.40 7.04
N ILE A 83 -1.49 12.12 8.04
CA ILE A 83 -2.11 13.44 7.88
C ILE A 83 -1.14 14.56 8.35
N ASN A 84 -0.02 14.19 8.96
CA ASN A 84 1.00 15.11 9.47
C ASN A 84 2.06 15.47 8.41
#